data_AF-A0A8H4V2E3-F1
#
_entry.id   AF-A0A8H4V2E3-F1
#
_cell.length_a   1.000
_cell.length_b   1.000
_cell.length_c   1.000
_cell.angle_alpha   90.00
_cell.angle_beta   90.00
_cell.angle_gamma   90.00
#
_symmetry.space_group_name_H-M   'P 1'
#
loop_
_entity.id
_entity.type
_entity.pdbx_description
1 polymer ?
#
loop_
_entity_poly.entity_id
_entity_poly.type
_entity_poly.pdbx_seq_one_letter_code
_entity_poly.pdbx_strand_id
1 'polypeptide(L)' 'MGSSISPSIFNGIIYTPPDAIFELTKKYNADENVLKVNLGQGTYKDENGNPWILPA' A
#
# COMPACT_ATOMS: atom_id res chain seq x y z
N MET A 1 -42.42 -17.71 -6.84
CA MET A 1 -42.25 -16.71 -5.77
C MET A 1 -40.82 -16.19 -5.87
N GLY A 2 -40.64 -14.99 -6.45
CA GLY A 2 -39.31 -14.41 -6.68
C GLY A 2 -38.79 -13.77 -5.40
N SER A 3 -37.62 -14.20 -4.93
CA SER A 3 -36.94 -13.54 -3.82
C SER A 3 -36.44 -12.17 -4.29
N SER A 4 -36.95 -11.09 -3.70
CA SER A 4 -36.45 -9.74 -3.94
C SER A 4 -35.03 -9.63 -3.38
N ILE A 5 -34.02 -9.58 -4.24
CA ILE A 5 -32.64 -9.31 -3.84
C ILE A 5 -32.58 -7.83 -3.47
N SER A 6 -32.55 -7.53 -2.17
CA SER A 6 -32.27 -6.18 -1.69
C SER A 6 -30.88 -5.75 -2.19
N PRO A 7 -30.73 -4.56 -2.78
CA PRO A 7 -29.44 -4.09 -3.24
C PRO A 7 -28.46 -3.98 -2.06
N SER A 8 -27.18 -4.25 -2.34
CA SER A 8 -26.13 -4.08 -1.35
C SER A 8 -26.09 -2.64 -0.83
N ILE A 9 -25.91 -2.47 0.48
CA ILE A 9 -25.69 -1.15 1.09
C ILE A 9 -24.46 -0.42 0.51
N PHE A 10 -23.56 -1.16 -0.15
CA PHE A 10 -22.35 -0.63 -0.77
C PHE A 10 -22.51 -0.26 -2.25
N ASN A 11 -23.70 -0.42 -2.84
CA ASN A 11 -23.93 -0.24 -4.28
C ASN A 11 -23.55 1.15 -4.82
N GLY A 12 -23.47 2.17 -3.96
CA GLY A 12 -23.10 3.54 -4.34
C GLY A 12 -21.65 3.95 -4.04
N ILE A 13 -20.81 3.04 -3.53
CA ILE A 13 -19.43 3.39 -3.18
C ILE A 13 -18.59 3.56 -4.44
N ILE A 14 -17.94 4.72 -4.56
CA ILE A 14 -16.98 5.01 -5.62
C ILE A 14 -15.55 4.73 -5.14
N TYR A 15 -14.68 4.39 -6.09
CA TYR A 15 -13.26 4.19 -5.81
C TYR A 15 -12.60 5.48 -5.32
N THR A 16 -11.81 5.36 -4.26
CA THR A 16 -10.94 6.44 -3.77
C THR A 16 -9.49 6.11 -4.14
N PRO A 17 -8.74 7.04 -4.75
CA PRO A 17 -7.34 6.79 -5.06
C PRO A 17 -6.54 6.54 -3.78
N PRO A 18 -5.52 5.66 -3.84
CA PRO A 18 -4.64 5.42 -2.71
C PRO A 18 -3.84 6.68 -2.39
N ASP A 19 -3.42 6.79 -1.13
CA ASP A 19 -2.45 7.80 -0.73
C ASP A 19 -1.14 7.61 -1.50
N ALA A 20 -0.58 8.71 -2.01
CA ALA A 20 0.58 8.67 -2.90
C ALA A 20 1.84 8.08 -2.22
N ILE A 21 2.04 8.33 -0.92
CA ILE A 21 3.21 7.83 -0.17
C ILE A 21 3.09 6.32 0.02
N PHE A 22 1.89 5.84 0.36
CA PHE A 22 1.63 4.40 0.49
C PHE A 22 1.61 3.68 -0.86
N GLU A 23 1.11 4.32 -1.93
CA GLU A 23 1.11 3.75 -3.27
C GLU A 23 2.54 3.52 -3.78
N LEU A 24 3.45 4.45 -3.52
CA LEU A 24 4.86 4.31 -3.88
C LEU A 24 5.52 3.11 -3.18
N THR A 25 5.22 2.91 -1.90
CA THR A 25 5.70 1.73 -1.14
C THR A 25 5.11 0.42 -1.69
N LYS A 26 3.82 0.42 -2.06
CA LYS A 26 3.17 -0.72 -2.71
C LYS A 26 3.86 -1.08 -4.04
N LYS A 27 4.15 -0.08 -4.87
CA LYS A 27 4.87 -0.28 -6.14
C LYS A 27 6.29 -0.81 -5.92
N TYR A 28 7.03 -0.25 -4.95
CA TYR A 28 8.35 -0.74 -4.58
C TYR A 28 8.32 -2.22 -4.14
N ASN A 29 7.33 -2.63 -3.35
CA ASN A 29 7.23 -4.02 -2.89
C ASN A 29 6.90 -5.00 -4.03
N ALA A 30 6.09 -4.58 -4.99
CA ALA A 30 5.70 -5.38 -6.16
C ALA A 30 6.77 -5.45 -7.25
N ASP A 31 7.75 -4.55 -7.26
CA ASP A 31 8.85 -4.54 -8.23
C ASP A 31 9.80 -5.72 -7.98
N GLU A 32 10.07 -6.54 -8.99
CA GLU A 32 10.97 -7.70 -8.91
C GLU A 32 12.43 -7.36 -9.23
N ASN A 33 12.73 -6.12 -9.63
CA ASN A 33 14.10 -5.70 -9.94
C ASN A 33 14.98 -5.76 -8.69
N VAL A 34 16.08 -6.51 -8.78
CA VAL A 34 17.05 -6.67 -7.67
C VAL A 34 17.80 -5.39 -7.31
N LEU A 35 17.79 -4.38 -8.18
CA LEU A 35 18.44 -3.07 -7.97
C LEU A 35 17.43 -1.96 -7.59
N LYS A 36 16.20 -2.31 -7.21
CA LYS A 36 15.19 -1.32 -6.80
C LYS A 36 15.62 -0.57 -5.52
N VAL A 37 15.28 0.72 -5.45
CA VAL A 37 15.59 1.58 -4.29
C VAL A 37 14.32 2.29 -3.83
N ASN A 38 14.02 2.24 -2.53
CA ASN A 38 12.89 2.96 -1.94
C ASN A 38 13.34 4.32 -1.38
N LEU A 39 13.02 5.39 -2.09
CA LEU A 39 13.22 6.79 -1.68
C LEU A 39 11.89 7.52 -1.41
N GLY A 40 10.81 6.77 -1.18
CA GLY A 40 9.46 7.32 -1.03
C GLY A 40 9.13 7.77 0.39
N GLN A 41 8.95 6.79 1.27
CA GLN A 41 8.59 7.06 2.66
C GLN A 41 9.82 7.50 3.46
N GLY A 42 9.67 8.55 4.28
CA GLY A 42 10.70 9.03 5.22
C GLY A 42 10.93 8.10 6.41
N THR A 43 11.36 6.86 6.16
CA THR A 43 11.70 5.87 7.18
C THR A 43 13.22 5.72 7.29
N TYR A 44 13.72 5.67 8.51
CA TYR A 44 15.13 5.39 8.75
C TYR A 44 15.49 3.97 8.31
N LYS A 45 16.61 3.88 7.62
CA LYS A 45 17.18 2.63 7.13
C LYS A 45 18.58 2.46 7.68
N ASP A 46 18.96 1.21 7.94
CA ASP A 46 20.34 0.82 8.24
C ASP A 46 21.20 0.85 6.96
N GLU A 47 22.47 0.51 7.10
CA GLU A 47 23.45 0.47 6.00
C GLU A 47 23.11 -0.57 4.91
N ASN A 48 22.21 -1.51 5.20
CA ASN A 48 21.73 -2.52 4.27
C ASN A 48 20.38 -2.15 3.63
N GLY A 49 19.81 -0.99 3.95
CA GLY A 49 18.52 -0.54 3.43
C GLY A 49 17.30 -1.10 4.17
N ASN A 50 17.49 -1.82 5.28
CA ASN A 50 16.42 -2.39 6.10
C ASN A 50 15.91 -1.37 7.13
N PRO A 51 14.68 -1.52 7.67
CA PRO A 51 14.20 -0.67 8.75
C PRO A 51 15.14 -0.67 9.96
N TRP A 52 15.52 0.52 10.44
CA TRP A 52 16.42 0.65 11.58
C TRP A 52 15.66 0.61 12.92
N ILE A 53 16.03 -0.31 13.80
CA ILE A 53 15.53 -0.41 15.18
C ILE A 53 16.54 0.25 16.11
N LEU A 54 16.10 1.25 16.88
CA LEU A 54 16.97 1.94 17.82
C LEU A 54 17.37 1.03 19.00
N PRO A 55 18.62 1.10 19.48
CA PRO A 55 19.02 0.46 20.73
C PRO A 55 18.26 1.01 21.94
N ALA A 56 18.08 0.16 22.96
CA ALA A 56 17.46 0.51 24.25
C ALA A 56 18.51 0.99 25.27
#